data_AF-A0A2D4PZJ0-F1
#
_entry.id   AF-A0A2D4PZJ0-F1
#
_cell.length_a   1.000
_cell.length_b   1.000
_cell.length_c   1.000
_cell.angle_alpha   90.00
_cell.angle_beta   90.00
_cell.angle_gamma   90.00
#
_symmetry.space_group_name_H-M   'P 1'
#
loop_
_entity.id
_entity.type
_entity.pdbx_description
1 polymer ?
#
loop_
_entity_poly.entity_id
_entity_poly.type
_entity_poly.pdbx_seq_one_letter_code
_entity_poly.pdbx_strand_id
1 'polypeptide(L)'
;KINKEKTKMLVKNLTKNNQKKLEEIMELQIVNKIKYLGIWLRSKTISLKQDNYIKLLHQIERDLETWNKMQISLIGRIATIKMNILPKLLYLFQTIPILLDKVFFKKNG
;
A
#
# COMPACT_ATOMS: atom_id res chain seq x y z
N LYS A 1 18.39 -0.13 -23.53
CA LYS A 1 17.27 0.55 -24.22
C LYS A 1 16.03 0.44 -23.34
N ILE A 2 15.36 1.55 -22.99
CA ILE A 2 14.15 1.53 -22.15
C ILE A 2 12.95 1.08 -23.00
N ASN A 3 12.08 0.22 -22.47
CA ASN A 3 10.85 -0.19 -23.12
C ASN A 3 9.71 0.78 -22.75
N LYS A 4 9.36 1.66 -23.69
CA LYS A 4 8.38 2.74 -23.47
C LYS A 4 6.94 2.24 -23.25
N GLU A 5 6.58 1.04 -23.73
CA GLU A 5 5.26 0.45 -23.51
C GLU A 5 5.08 -0.05 -22.08
N LYS A 6 6.16 -0.57 -21.48
CA LYS A 6 6.17 -1.11 -20.12
C LYS A 6 6.49 -0.05 -19.07
N THR A 7 7.27 0.96 -19.43
CA THR A 7 7.70 2.02 -18.52
C THR A 7 6.59 3.07 -18.38
N LYS A 8 6.24 3.39 -17.14
CA LYS A 8 5.23 4.40 -16.80
C LYS A 8 5.79 5.38 -15.79
N MET A 9 5.29 6.60 -15.83
CA MET A 9 5.71 7.68 -14.94
C MET A 9 4.61 8.05 -13.94
N LEU A 10 5.00 8.34 -12.71
CA LEU A 10 4.13 8.95 -11.71
C LEU A 10 4.72 10.32 -11.35
N VAL A 11 3.91 11.36 -11.46
CA VAL A 11 4.32 12.75 -11.19
C VAL A 11 3.65 13.28 -9.91
N LYS A 12 4.35 14.13 -9.17
CA LYS A 12 3.84 14.78 -7.95
C LYS A 12 4.03 16.29 -8.05
N ASN A 13 3.02 17.04 -7.62
CA ASN A 13 3.03 18.51 -7.59
C ASN A 13 3.33 19.19 -8.93
N LEU A 14 2.89 18.59 -10.04
CA LEU A 14 3.08 19.14 -11.39
C LEU A 14 1.74 19.60 -11.98
N THR A 15 1.71 20.79 -12.57
CA THR A 15 0.51 21.32 -13.28
C THR A 15 0.19 20.48 -14.51
N LYS A 16 -1.08 20.45 -14.94
CA LYS A 16 -1.49 19.67 -16.12
C LYS A 16 -0.72 20.05 -17.39
N ASN A 17 -0.42 21.34 -17.58
CA ASN A 17 0.35 21.81 -18.73
C ASN A 17 1.79 21.26 -18.72
N ASN A 18 2.42 21.24 -17.55
CA ASN A 18 3.78 20.70 -17.44
C ASN A 18 3.79 19.17 -17.51
N GLN A 19 2.73 18.49 -17.07
CA GLN A 19 2.57 17.04 -17.27
C GLN A 19 2.53 16.69 -18.75
N LYS A 20 1.73 17.40 -19.57
CA LYS A 20 1.66 17.17 -21.03
C LYS A 20 3.00 17.38 -21.71
N LYS A 21 3.69 18.49 -21.41
CA LYS A 21 5.04 18.75 -21.92
C LYS A 21 6.02 17.63 -21.57
N LEU A 22 5.91 17.10 -20.35
CA LEU A 22 6.78 16.01 -19.89
C LEU A 22 6.46 14.68 -20.59
N GLU A 23 5.19 14.36 -20.82
CA GLU A 23 4.78 13.20 -21.63
C GLU A 23 5.33 13.28 -23.05
N GLU A 24 5.28 14.47 -23.67
CA GLU A 24 5.83 14.72 -25.01
C GLU A 24 7.35 14.55 -25.07
N ILE A 25 8.08 15.13 -24.10
CA ILE A 25 9.56 15.07 -24.07
C ILE A 25 10.05 13.65 -23.77
N MET A 26 9.39 12.95 -22.85
CA MET A 26 9.87 11.64 -22.39
C MET A 26 9.30 10.48 -23.21
N GLU A 27 8.23 10.72 -23.97
CA GLU A 27 7.46 9.69 -24.67
C GLU A 27 7.06 8.52 -23.73
N LEU A 28 6.72 8.86 -22.49
CA LEU A 28 6.28 7.92 -21.46
C LEU A 28 4.91 8.33 -20.94
N GLN A 29 4.05 7.34 -20.73
CA GLN A 29 2.72 7.57 -20.18
C GLN A 29 2.82 8.00 -18.71
N ILE A 30 2.23 9.15 -18.36
CA ILE A 30 1.98 9.50 -16.97
C ILE A 30 0.73 8.76 -16.49
N VAL A 31 0.83 8.11 -15.34
CA VAL A 31 -0.26 7.40 -14.69
C VAL A 31 -0.52 7.92 -13.28
N ASN A 32 -1.75 7.71 -12.82
CA ASN A 32 -2.18 8.17 -11.49
C ASN A 32 -1.81 7.21 -10.35
N LYS A 33 -1.38 5.98 -10.67
CA LYS A 33 -0.92 4.98 -9.70
C LYS A 33 0.11 4.03 -10.32
N ILE A 34 1.10 3.63 -9.53
CA ILE A 34 2.11 2.62 -9.91
C ILE A 34 2.24 1.61 -8.77
N LYS A 35 2.47 0.33 -9.10
CA LYS A 35 2.79 -0.69 -8.10
C LYS A 35 4.30 -0.91 -8.07
N TYR A 36 4.90 -0.78 -6.89
CA TYR A 36 6.33 -1.02 -6.67
C TYR A 36 6.51 -1.88 -5.42
N LEU A 37 7.20 -3.02 -5.56
CA LEU A 37 7.42 -3.99 -4.47
C LEU A 37 6.15 -4.36 -3.69
N GLY A 38 5.00 -4.47 -4.38
CA GLY A 38 3.73 -4.78 -3.73
C GLY A 38 2.95 -3.55 -3.23
N ILE A 39 3.58 -2.38 -3.12
CA ILE A 39 2.99 -1.14 -2.64
C ILE A 39 2.40 -0.33 -3.80
N TRP A 40 1.19 0.17 -3.63
CA TRP A 40 0.59 1.14 -4.54
C TRP A 40 1.05 2.56 -4.20
N LEU A 41 1.80 3.16 -5.11
CA LEU A 41 2.24 4.54 -5.07
C LEU A 41 1.26 5.45 -5.80
N ARG A 42 0.92 6.58 -5.19
CA ARG A 42 0.09 7.65 -5.75
C ARG A 42 0.66 9.01 -5.37
N SER A 43 0.38 10.02 -6.18
CA SER A 43 0.82 11.40 -5.92
C SER A 43 0.19 11.99 -4.65
N LYS A 44 -1.04 11.59 -4.33
CA LYS A 44 -1.78 12.00 -3.13
C LYS A 44 -1.53 11.06 -1.95
N THR A 45 -1.05 11.61 -0.83
CA THR A 45 -0.74 10.86 0.39
C THR A 45 -1.94 10.16 1.02
N ILE A 46 -3.12 10.79 1.03
CA ILE A 46 -4.37 10.19 1.54
C ILE A 46 -4.64 8.86 0.83
N SER A 47 -4.39 8.84 -0.47
CA SER A 47 -4.66 7.69 -1.31
C SER A 47 -3.65 6.56 -1.09
N LEU A 48 -2.45 6.82 -0.57
CA LEU A 48 -1.47 5.80 -0.16
C LEU A 48 -1.98 5.01 1.05
N LYS A 49 -2.58 5.69 2.04
CA LYS A 49 -3.21 5.05 3.20
C LYS A 49 -4.35 4.12 2.78
N GLN A 50 -5.25 4.62 1.93
CA GLN A 50 -6.39 3.84 1.45
C GLN A 50 -5.96 2.59 0.67
N ASP A 51 -4.98 2.71 -0.21
CA ASP A 51 -4.62 1.62 -1.12
C ASP A 51 -3.76 0.53 -0.50
N ASN A 52 -3.07 0.83 0.59
CA ASN A 52 -2.10 -0.08 1.20
C ASN A 52 -2.55 -0.48 2.61
N TYR A 53 -2.64 0.48 3.54
CA TYR A 53 -2.98 0.22 4.93
C TYR A 53 -4.39 -0.34 5.10
N ILE A 54 -5.40 0.34 4.56
CA ILE A 54 -6.81 -0.09 4.73
C ILE A 54 -7.04 -1.45 4.07
N LYS A 55 -6.44 -1.70 2.89
CA LYS A 55 -6.54 -3.02 2.24
C LYS A 55 -5.88 -4.12 3.05
N LEU A 56 -4.73 -3.85 3.65
CA LEU A 56 -4.06 -4.82 4.52
C LEU A 56 -4.91 -5.12 5.76
N LEU A 57 -5.54 -4.11 6.38
CA LEU A 57 -6.43 -4.31 7.52
C LEU A 57 -7.62 -5.19 7.18
N HIS A 58 -8.32 -4.94 6.06
CA HIS A 58 -9.40 -5.83 5.62
C HIS A 58 -8.92 -7.25 5.33
N GLN A 59 -7.69 -7.42 4.82
CA GLN A 59 -7.13 -8.77 4.65
C GLN A 59 -6.87 -9.43 5.99
N ILE A 60 -6.32 -8.70 6.95
CA ILE A 60 -6.07 -9.20 8.31
C ILE A 60 -7.39 -9.61 8.97
N GLU A 61 -8.45 -8.82 8.86
CA GLU A 61 -9.78 -9.16 9.40
C GLU A 61 -10.28 -10.50 8.84
N ARG A 62 -10.19 -10.71 7.52
CA ARG A 62 -10.57 -11.98 6.88
C ARG A 62 -9.67 -13.16 7.28
N ASP A 63 -8.37 -12.92 7.40
CA ASP A 63 -7.41 -13.94 7.85
C ASP A 63 -7.74 -14.37 9.30
N LEU A 64 -8.07 -13.41 10.18
CA LEU A 64 -8.48 -13.66 11.56
C LEU A 64 -9.81 -14.41 11.65
N GLU A 65 -10.81 -14.04 10.86
CA GLU A 65 -12.08 -14.78 10.78
C GLU A 65 -11.87 -16.23 10.35
N THR A 66 -10.96 -16.45 9.40
CA THR A 66 -10.60 -17.79 8.91
C THR A 66 -9.89 -18.60 10.00
N TRP A 67 -8.90 -18.01 10.69
CA TRP A 67 -8.19 -18.70 11.77
C TRP A 67 -9.05 -18.93 13.00
N ASN A 68 -10.05 -18.08 13.25
CA ASN A 68 -10.98 -18.29 14.36
C ASN A 68 -11.80 -19.59 14.19
N LYS A 69 -12.11 -19.96 12.95
CA LYS A 69 -12.82 -21.21 12.60
C LYS A 69 -11.91 -22.45 12.71
N MET A 70 -10.60 -22.27 12.78
CA MET A 70 -9.65 -23.39 12.89
C MET A 70 -9.47 -23.81 14.36
N GLN A 71 -9.32 -25.12 14.58
CA GLN A 71 -9.03 -25.71 15.88
C GLN A 71 -7.54 -25.56 16.25
N ILE A 72 -7.09 -24.31 16.40
CA ILE A 72 -5.73 -23.97 16.79
C ILE A 72 -5.74 -23.57 18.27
N SER A 73 -4.76 -24.06 19.04
CA SER A 73 -4.53 -23.63 20.42
C SER A 73 -4.29 -22.12 20.51
N LEU A 74 -4.51 -21.53 21.68
CA LEU A 74 -4.28 -20.10 21.90
C LEU A 74 -2.84 -19.68 21.56
N ILE A 75 -1.85 -20.49 21.95
CA ILE A 75 -0.44 -20.27 21.64
C ILE A 75 -0.19 -20.35 20.13
N GLY A 76 -0.80 -21.32 19.45
CA GLY A 76 -0.70 -21.45 18.01
C GLY A 76 -1.30 -20.25 17.27
N ARG A 77 -2.41 -19.69 17.78
CA ARG A 77 -3.02 -18.46 17.23
C ARG A 77 -2.08 -17.26 17.39
N ILE A 78 -1.46 -17.08 18.56
CA ILE A 78 -0.49 -16.00 18.80
C ILE A 78 0.71 -16.13 17.86
N ALA A 79 1.27 -17.34 17.73
CA ALA A 79 2.40 -17.59 16.82
C ALA A 79 2.02 -17.29 15.37
N THR A 80 0.84 -17.73 14.93
CA THR A 80 0.33 -17.50 13.57
C THR A 80 0.17 -16.00 13.27
N ILE A 81 -0.40 -15.22 14.20
CA ILE A 81 -0.52 -13.77 14.08
C ILE A 81 0.87 -13.12 13.99
N LYS A 82 1.78 -13.47 14.90
CA LYS A 82 3.15 -12.94 14.91
C LYS A 82 3.92 -13.26 13.63
N MET A 83 3.74 -14.44 13.04
CA MET A 83 4.48 -14.84 11.84
C MET A 83 3.86 -14.29 10.55
N ASN A 84 2.54 -14.11 10.48
CA ASN A 84 1.85 -13.75 9.23
C ASN A 84 1.43 -12.27 9.15
N ILE A 85 1.00 -11.68 10.26
CA ILE A 85 0.45 -10.31 10.28
C ILE A 85 1.54 -9.29 10.59
N LEU A 86 2.33 -9.53 11.63
CA LEU A 86 3.38 -8.60 12.06
C LEU A 86 4.36 -8.20 10.93
N PRO A 87 4.95 -9.13 10.14
CA PRO A 87 5.87 -8.73 9.08
C PRO A 87 5.21 -7.89 7.99
N LYS A 88 3.93 -8.14 7.65
CA LYS A 88 3.19 -7.34 6.67
C LYS A 88 2.98 -5.90 7.15
N LEU A 89 2.66 -5.71 8.43
CA LEU A 89 2.49 -4.40 9.04
C LEU A 89 3.83 -3.65 9.13
N LEU A 90 4.88 -4.31 9.62
CA LEU A 90 6.22 -3.73 9.71
C LEU A 90 6.74 -3.30 8.34
N TYR A 91 6.50 -4.10 7.30
CA TYR A 91 6.87 -3.75 5.94
C TYR A 91 6.18 -2.45 5.50
N LEU A 92 4.88 -2.26 5.74
CA LEU A 92 4.19 -1.00 5.42
C LEU A 92 4.74 0.18 6.22
N PHE A 93 4.97 0.01 7.53
CA PHE A 93 5.49 1.06 8.40
C PHE A 93 6.87 1.54 7.97
N GLN A 94 7.74 0.63 7.53
CA GLN A 94 9.09 0.95 7.08
C GLN A 94 9.11 1.54 5.66
N THR A 95 8.22 1.09 4.77
CA THR A 95 8.26 1.49 3.35
C THR A 95 7.46 2.73 3.02
N ILE A 96 6.40 3.03 3.77
CA ILE A 96 5.52 4.17 3.50
C ILE A 96 5.71 5.22 4.60
N PRO A 97 6.41 6.33 4.34
CA PRO A 97 6.66 7.38 5.33
C PRO A 97 5.41 8.26 5.54
N ILE A 98 4.39 7.70 6.17
CA ILE A 98 3.16 8.41 6.54
C ILE A 98 3.05 8.43 8.07
N LEU A 99 2.77 9.61 8.62
CA LEU A 99 2.33 9.75 10.00
C LEU A 99 0.96 9.09 10.16
N LEU A 100 0.94 7.95 10.84
CA LEU A 100 -0.29 7.33 11.29
C LEU A 100 -0.73 8.03 12.57
N ASP A 101 -1.76 8.86 12.47
CA ASP A 101 -2.35 9.53 13.63
C ASP A 101 -2.94 8.50 14.62
N LYS A 102 -2.97 8.83 15.91
CA LYS A 102 -3.56 7.99 16.97
C LYS A 102 -5.00 7.59 16.66
N VAL A 103 -5.74 8.44 15.94
CA VAL A 103 -7.10 8.15 15.46
C VAL A 103 -7.16 6.90 14.58
N PHE A 104 -6.10 6.60 13.81
CA PHE A 104 -6.02 5.39 13.00
C PHE A 104 -6.11 4.11 13.84
N PHE A 105 -5.51 4.12 15.03
CA PHE A 105 -5.50 2.96 15.94
C PHE A 105 -6.69 2.91 16.89
N LYS A 106 -7.54 3.97 16.92
CA LYS A 106 -8.68 4.06 17.84
C LYS A 106 -9.99 3.52 17.28
N LYS A 107 -10.08 3.23 15.98
CA LYS A 107 -11.30 2.68 15.40
C LYS A 107 -11.25 1.15 15.51
N ASN A 108 -12.24 0.59 16.22
CA ASN A 108 -12.47 -0.84 16.51
C ASN A 108 -11.97 -1.32 17.88
N GLY A 109 -12.38 -0.61 18.93
CA GLY A 109 -12.58 -1.17 20.28
C GLY A 109 -14.06 -1.10 20.60
#